data_AF-A0AA36CSK7-F1
#
_entry.id   AF-A0AA36CSK7-F1
#
_cell.length_a   1.000
_cell.length_b   1.000
_cell.length_c   1.000
_cell.angle_alpha   90.00
_cell.angle_beta   90.00
_cell.angle_gamma   90.00
#
_symmetry.space_group_name_H-M   'P 1'
#
loop_
_entity.id
_entity.type
_entity.pdbx_description
1 polymer ?
#
loop_
_entity_poly.entity_id
_entity_poly.type
_entity_poly.pdbx_seq_one_letter_code
_entity_poly.pdbx_strand_id
1 'polypeptide(L)'
;MMASKPSNPEHRVEIQPPEITASKGAARWHKILIVFGVLLFAISLLFLLLNSNGSYGEDSEDLVVFDASGPVKPSSFPSPSNTGEHICLTKGCIEAAGLLLQNMDPTVDPCEDFHEFACGRWNQAHKESYYEYRKAQLPIRIIGIDSQFFDEL
;
A
#
# COMPACT_ATOMS: atom_id res chain seq x y z
N MET A 1 66.39 7.06 -1.58
CA MET A 1 66.43 7.07 -3.06
C MET A 1 65.37 6.09 -3.54
N MET A 2 64.22 6.57 -3.98
CA MET A 2 63.20 5.74 -4.63
C MET A 2 62.68 6.55 -5.81
N ALA A 3 62.93 6.02 -7.00
CA ALA A 3 62.61 6.62 -8.28
C ALA A 3 61.11 6.47 -8.59
N SER A 4 60.45 7.56 -8.96
CA SER A 4 59.13 7.59 -9.57
C SER A 4 59.20 7.06 -11.01
N LYS A 5 58.45 6.00 -11.32
CA LYS A 5 58.28 5.45 -12.69
C LYS A 5 57.04 6.10 -13.37
N PRO A 6 57.05 6.33 -14.70
CA PRO A 6 56.16 7.28 -15.35
C PRO A 6 54.80 6.70 -15.78
N SER A 7 53.86 7.61 -16.02
CA SER A 7 52.51 7.43 -16.56
C SER A 7 52.50 6.68 -17.92
N ASN A 8 51.70 5.62 -18.01
CA ASN A 8 51.46 4.83 -19.24
C ASN A 8 50.13 5.27 -19.89
N PRO A 9 50.08 5.50 -21.22
CA PRO A 9 48.87 5.94 -21.93
C PRO A 9 47.82 4.84 -22.11
N GLU A 10 46.56 5.25 -21.96
CA GLU A 10 45.35 4.42 -21.98
C GLU A 10 45.00 3.94 -23.40
N HIS A 11 44.93 2.62 -23.61
CA HIS A 11 44.50 2.01 -24.86
C HIS A 11 42.96 1.85 -24.85
N ARG A 12 42.25 2.64 -25.66
CA ARG A 12 40.80 2.51 -25.86
C ARG A 12 40.48 1.19 -26.57
N VAL A 13 39.67 0.33 -25.94
CA VAL A 13 39.07 -0.86 -26.56
C VAL A 13 37.68 -0.47 -27.07
N GLU A 14 37.46 -0.53 -28.38
CA GLU A 14 36.15 -0.31 -29.01
C GLU A 14 35.32 -1.61 -28.88
N ILE A 15 34.29 -1.60 -28.03
CA ILE A 15 33.39 -2.74 -27.84
C ILE A 15 32.30 -2.66 -28.92
N GLN A 16 32.36 -3.54 -29.93
CA GLN A 16 31.21 -3.76 -30.83
C GLN A 16 30.10 -4.52 -30.08
N PRO A 17 28.83 -4.06 -30.12
CA PRO A 17 27.73 -4.77 -29.48
C PRO A 17 27.48 -6.13 -30.13
N PRO A 18 27.08 -7.17 -29.36
CA PRO A 18 26.84 -8.50 -29.90
C PRO A 18 25.60 -8.53 -30.80
N GLU A 19 25.72 -9.12 -32.00
CA GLU A 19 24.55 -9.47 -32.82
C GLU A 19 23.78 -10.63 -32.19
N ILE A 20 22.66 -10.29 -31.53
CA ILE A 20 21.64 -11.25 -31.10
C ILE A 20 20.85 -11.72 -32.33
N THR A 21 21.29 -12.83 -32.93
CA THR A 21 20.54 -13.49 -34.00
C THR A 21 19.25 -14.09 -33.45
N ALA A 22 18.12 -13.44 -33.75
CA ALA A 22 16.79 -13.86 -33.31
C ALA A 22 16.39 -15.20 -33.96
N SER A 23 16.24 -16.25 -33.14
CA SER A 23 15.83 -17.56 -33.63
C SER A 23 14.37 -17.54 -34.09
N LYS A 24 14.11 -18.01 -35.33
CA LYS A 24 12.78 -18.13 -35.95
C LYS A 24 11.94 -19.29 -35.37
N GLY A 25 12.35 -19.89 -34.26
CA GLY A 25 11.69 -21.05 -33.64
C GLY A 25 10.43 -20.69 -32.83
N ALA A 26 10.26 -19.43 -32.42
CA ALA A 26 9.21 -19.02 -31.46
C ALA A 26 7.77 -19.22 -31.98
N ALA A 27 7.53 -19.11 -33.28
CA ALA A 27 6.18 -19.08 -33.85
C ALA A 27 5.40 -20.41 -33.72
N ARG A 28 6.08 -21.56 -33.74
CA ARG A 28 5.42 -22.87 -33.63
C ARG A 28 5.04 -23.21 -32.19
N TRP A 29 5.87 -22.77 -31.24
CA TRP A 29 5.62 -22.93 -29.81
C TRP A 29 4.44 -22.07 -29.33
N HIS A 30 4.21 -20.90 -29.91
CA HIS A 30 3.03 -20.08 -29.59
C HIS A 30 1.72 -20.86 -29.74
N LYS A 31 1.54 -21.62 -30.83
CA LYS A 31 0.31 -22.41 -31.03
C LYS A 31 0.18 -23.54 -30.00
N ILE A 32 1.29 -24.19 -29.66
CA ILE A 32 1.33 -25.26 -28.65
C ILE A 32 1.00 -24.70 -27.26
N LEU A 33 1.54 -23.54 -26.91
CA LEU A 33 1.29 -22.86 -25.63
C LEU A 33 -0.17 -22.41 -25.51
N ILE A 34 -0.76 -21.90 -26.58
CA ILE A 34 -2.19 -21.51 -26.60
C ILE A 34 -3.08 -22.75 -26.41
N VAL A 35 -2.83 -23.83 -27.15
CA VAL A 35 -3.63 -25.06 -27.03
C VAL A 35 -3.50 -25.66 -25.63
N PHE A 36 -2.29 -25.70 -25.07
CA PHE A 36 -2.07 -26.20 -23.71
C PHE A 36 -2.74 -25.31 -22.67
N GLY A 37 -2.67 -23.98 -22.81
CA GLY A 37 -3.35 -23.04 -21.92
C GLY A 37 -4.87 -23.18 -21.93
N VAL A 38 -5.47 -23.29 -23.12
CA VAL A 38 -6.92 -23.51 -23.27
C VAL A 38 -7.34 -24.85 -22.67
N LEU A 39 -6.55 -25.91 -22.87
CA LEU A 39 -6.83 -27.23 -22.32
C LEU A 39 -6.76 -27.23 -20.79
N LEU A 40 -5.73 -26.60 -20.20
CA LEU A 40 -5.59 -26.47 -18.75
C LEU A 40 -6.72 -25.65 -18.13
N PHE A 41 -7.11 -24.55 -18.77
CA PHE A 41 -8.22 -23.72 -18.32
C PHE A 41 -9.54 -24.51 -18.36
N ALA A 42 -9.80 -25.24 -19.44
CA ALA A 42 -10.99 -26.09 -19.57
C ALA A 42 -11.02 -27.21 -18.52
N ILE A 43 -9.88 -27.87 -18.25
CA ILE A 43 -9.77 -28.92 -17.22
C ILE A 43 -9.99 -28.35 -15.82
N SER A 44 -9.43 -27.16 -15.53
CA SER A 44 -9.63 -26.47 -14.26
C SER A 44 -11.11 -26.12 -14.03
N LEU A 45 -11.78 -25.53 -15.04
CA LEU A 45 -13.22 -25.25 -14.96
C LEU A 45 -14.04 -26.53 -14.80
N LEU A 46 -13.72 -27.59 -15.52
CA LEU A 46 -14.39 -28.88 -15.39
C LEU A 46 -14.22 -29.44 -13.96
N PHE A 47 -13.02 -29.36 -13.39
CA PHE A 47 -12.75 -29.81 -12.03
C PHE A 47 -13.53 -28.99 -11.00
N LEU A 48 -13.60 -27.66 -11.17
CA LEU A 48 -14.42 -26.78 -10.32
C LEU A 48 -15.91 -27.11 -10.43
N LEU A 49 -16.42 -27.42 -11.63
CA LEU A 49 -17.83 -27.79 -11.82
C LEU A 49 -18.17 -29.18 -11.26
N LEU A 50 -17.24 -30.14 -11.36
CA LEU A 50 -17.45 -31.50 -10.88
C LEU A 50 -17.29 -31.62 -9.36
N ASN A 51 -16.43 -30.79 -8.76
CA ASN A 51 -16.17 -30.81 -7.31
C ASN A 51 -16.88 -29.70 -6.53
N SER A 52 -17.57 -28.78 -7.20
CA SER A 52 -18.43 -27.82 -6.51
C SER A 52 -19.72 -28.51 -6.06
N ASN A 53 -19.63 -29.20 -4.92
CA ASN A 53 -20.76 -29.32 -4.01
C ASN A 53 -21.03 -27.93 -3.40
N GLY A 54 -21.63 -27.02 -4.19
CA GLY A 54 -22.31 -25.82 -3.70
C GLY A 54 -21.45 -24.68 -3.14
N SER A 55 -21.85 -23.47 -3.53
CA SER A 55 -21.51 -22.17 -2.95
C SER A 55 -20.14 -21.58 -3.34
N TYR A 56 -20.00 -21.18 -4.61
CA TYR A 56 -19.41 -19.87 -4.88
C TYR A 56 -20.45 -18.85 -4.42
N GLY A 57 -20.38 -18.45 -3.15
CA GLY A 57 -21.08 -17.25 -2.70
C GLY A 57 -20.50 -16.06 -3.44
N GLU A 58 -21.36 -15.24 -4.04
CA GLU A 58 -21.02 -13.85 -4.33
C GLU A 58 -20.83 -13.15 -2.98
N ASP A 59 -19.59 -13.10 -2.48
CA ASP A 59 -19.16 -12.06 -1.55
C ASP A 59 -19.10 -10.75 -2.35
N SER A 60 -20.28 -10.15 -2.52
CA SER A 60 -20.46 -8.81 -3.04
C SER A 60 -19.59 -7.85 -2.23
N GLU A 61 -18.59 -7.27 -2.89
CA GLU A 61 -17.86 -6.12 -2.42
C GLU A 61 -18.87 -4.98 -2.17
N ASP A 62 -19.24 -4.77 -0.92
CA ASP A 62 -19.91 -3.54 -0.49
C ASP A 62 -18.90 -2.40 -0.66
N LEU A 63 -18.89 -1.84 -1.87
CA LEU A 63 -18.19 -0.60 -2.16
C LEU A 63 -18.87 0.52 -1.38
N VAL A 64 -18.37 0.81 -0.18
CA VAL A 64 -18.75 1.98 0.61
C VAL A 64 -18.31 3.26 -0.11
N VAL A 65 -19.21 3.81 -0.92
CA VAL A 65 -19.07 5.15 -1.50
C VAL A 65 -19.58 6.17 -0.47
N PHE A 66 -18.65 6.90 0.17
CA PHE A 66 -18.99 8.03 1.03
C PHE A 66 -19.08 9.30 0.15
N ASP A 67 -20.28 9.60 -0.37
CA ASP A 67 -20.55 10.84 -1.09
C ASP A 67 -21.22 11.86 -0.17
N ALA A 68 -20.53 12.98 0.07
CA ALA A 68 -20.96 14.03 1.01
C ALA A 68 -21.99 15.01 0.43
N SER A 69 -22.54 14.76 -0.77
CA SER A 69 -23.38 15.73 -1.49
C SER A 69 -24.78 15.26 -1.87
N GLY A 70 -25.21 14.06 -1.44
CA GLY A 70 -26.54 13.52 -1.73
C GLY A 70 -27.52 13.60 -0.54
N PRO A 71 -28.85 13.54 -0.77
CA PRO A 71 -29.80 13.25 0.30
C PRO A 71 -29.47 11.86 0.83
N VAL A 72 -29.02 11.78 2.08
CA VAL A 72 -28.74 10.52 2.76
C VAL A 72 -30.01 9.68 2.72
N LYS A 73 -30.07 8.70 1.81
CA LYS A 73 -31.05 7.63 1.89
C LYS A 73 -30.63 6.86 3.13
N PRO A 74 -31.46 6.76 4.18
CA PRO A 74 -31.09 5.98 5.34
C PRO A 74 -30.87 4.57 4.81
N SER A 75 -29.61 4.14 4.79
CA SER A 75 -29.30 2.73 4.77
C SER A 75 -30.14 2.15 5.89
N SER A 76 -30.88 1.09 5.59
CA SER A 76 -31.47 0.25 6.61
C SER A 76 -30.33 -0.45 7.35
N PHE A 77 -29.55 0.31 8.11
CA PHE A 77 -29.05 -0.15 9.39
C PHE A 77 -30.30 -0.67 10.11
N PRO A 78 -30.37 -1.95 10.49
CA PRO A 78 -31.39 -2.39 11.42
C PRO A 78 -31.28 -1.47 12.63
N SER A 79 -32.25 -0.56 12.74
CA SER A 79 -32.39 0.30 13.91
C SER A 79 -32.50 -0.64 15.10
N PRO A 80 -31.62 -0.53 16.10
CA PRO A 80 -31.71 -1.35 17.27
C PRO A 80 -33.01 -0.97 18.00
N SER A 81 -34.04 -1.81 17.82
CA SER A 81 -35.22 -1.75 18.66
C SER A 81 -34.76 -1.92 20.10
N ASN A 82 -35.18 -0.99 20.97
CA ASN A 82 -34.88 -0.93 22.40
C ASN A 82 -35.11 -2.26 23.15
N THR A 83 -34.16 -3.19 23.07
CA THR A 83 -33.96 -4.34 23.96
C THR A 83 -32.52 -4.84 23.79
N GLY A 84 -31.57 -4.32 24.59
CA GLY A 84 -30.22 -4.89 24.75
C GLY A 84 -29.29 -4.78 23.54
N GLU A 85 -28.38 -3.79 23.58
CA GLU A 85 -27.12 -3.67 22.83
C GLU A 85 -26.96 -4.46 21.52
N HIS A 86 -27.07 -3.76 20.39
CA HIS A 86 -26.59 -4.25 19.10
C HIS A 86 -25.06 -4.07 19.01
N ILE A 87 -24.31 -4.71 19.91
CA ILE A 87 -22.86 -4.79 19.80
C ILE A 87 -22.53 -5.87 18.76
N CYS A 88 -21.75 -5.49 17.75
CA CYS A 88 -21.15 -6.45 16.84
C CYS A 88 -19.96 -7.14 17.52
N LEU A 89 -20.05 -8.45 17.74
CA LEU A 89 -18.97 -9.28 18.31
C LEU A 89 -18.31 -10.19 17.26
N THR A 90 -18.44 -9.87 15.96
CA THR A 90 -17.69 -10.58 14.94
C THR A 90 -16.21 -10.27 15.08
N LYS A 91 -15.36 -11.18 14.61
CA LYS A 91 -13.90 -11.00 14.64
C LYS A 91 -13.48 -9.66 14.01
N GLY A 92 -14.02 -9.34 12.84
CA GLY A 92 -13.72 -8.07 12.15
C GLY A 92 -14.16 -6.84 12.95
N CYS A 93 -15.31 -6.87 13.62
CA CYS A 93 -15.77 -5.77 14.48
C CYS A 93 -14.85 -5.56 15.69
N ILE A 94 -14.44 -6.65 16.36
CA ILE A 94 -13.56 -6.58 17.52
C ILE A 94 -12.17 -6.07 17.13
N GLU A 95 -11.62 -6.56 16.01
CA GLU A 95 -10.33 -6.12 15.48
C GLU A 95 -10.36 -4.64 15.08
N ALA A 96 -11.40 -4.21 14.37
CA ALA A 96 -11.57 -2.82 13.97
C ALA A 96 -11.76 -1.88 15.17
N ALA A 97 -12.59 -2.26 16.15
CA ALA A 97 -12.78 -1.50 17.37
C ALA A 97 -11.48 -1.40 18.18
N GLY A 98 -10.72 -2.49 18.28
CA GLY A 98 -9.41 -2.53 18.93
C GLY A 98 -8.42 -1.58 18.27
N LEU A 99 -8.34 -1.59 16.92
CA LEU A 99 -7.48 -0.69 16.17
C LEU A 99 -7.86 0.78 16.38
N LEU A 100 -9.15 1.10 16.33
CA LEU A 100 -9.64 2.46 16.54
C LEU A 100 -9.24 3.00 17.92
N LEU A 101 -9.45 2.21 18.98
CA LEU A 101 -9.12 2.60 20.35
C LEU A 101 -7.61 2.74 20.60
N GLN A 102 -6.78 2.00 19.88
CA GLN A 102 -5.32 2.10 19.98
C GLN A 102 -4.80 3.44 19.43
N ASN A 103 -5.46 3.96 18.40
CA ASN A 103 -5.01 5.14 17.65
C ASN A 103 -5.59 6.46 18.16
N MET A 104 -6.74 6.38 18.84
CA MET A 104 -7.45 7.51 19.42
C MET A 104 -6.75 8.04 20.68
N ASP A 105 -6.66 9.37 20.80
CA ASP A 105 -6.25 10.08 22.01
C ASP A 105 -7.47 10.73 22.70
N PRO A 106 -8.05 10.09 23.74
CA PRO A 106 -9.23 10.61 24.44
C PRO A 106 -8.91 11.81 25.35
N THR A 107 -7.66 12.27 25.42
CA THR A 107 -7.28 13.45 26.20
C THR A 107 -7.56 14.76 25.48
N VAL A 108 -7.78 14.71 24.16
CA VAL A 108 -8.10 15.85 23.31
C VAL A 108 -9.62 15.96 23.15
N ASP A 109 -10.16 17.18 23.22
CA ASP A 109 -11.57 17.40 22.93
C ASP A 109 -11.83 17.24 21.42
N PRO A 110 -12.72 16.31 20.99
CA PRO A 110 -13.05 16.12 19.58
C PRO A 110 -13.69 17.35 18.93
N CYS A 111 -14.26 18.28 19.70
CA CYS A 111 -14.80 19.54 19.19
C CYS A 111 -13.71 20.58 18.90
N GLU A 112 -12.56 20.47 19.54
CA GLU A 112 -11.41 21.38 19.35
C GLU A 112 -10.45 20.85 18.29
N ASP A 113 -10.06 19.57 18.36
CA ASP A 113 -9.22 18.92 17.35
C ASP A 113 -9.59 17.44 17.19
N PHE A 114 -10.55 17.18 16.29
CA PHE A 114 -10.97 15.82 15.95
C PHE A 114 -9.83 14.98 15.37
N HIS A 115 -8.85 15.59 14.70
CA HIS A 115 -7.75 14.86 14.09
C HIS A 115 -6.81 14.30 15.15
N GLU A 116 -6.41 15.12 16.13
CA GLU A 116 -5.58 14.65 17.24
C GLU A 116 -6.37 13.72 18.17
N PHE A 117 -7.66 13.96 18.39
CA PHE A 117 -8.52 13.01 19.10
C PHE A 117 -8.56 11.64 18.41
N ALA A 118 -8.77 11.58 17.10
CA ALA A 118 -8.91 10.31 16.38
C ALA A 118 -7.57 9.60 16.09
N CYS A 119 -6.49 10.35 15.88
CA CYS A 119 -5.21 9.83 15.37
C CYS A 119 -3.99 10.15 16.24
N GLY A 120 -4.14 10.87 17.36
CA GLY A 120 -3.02 11.41 18.13
C GLY A 120 -2.01 10.34 18.58
N ARG A 121 -2.49 9.16 19.00
CA ARG A 121 -1.60 8.05 19.38
C ARG A 121 -0.95 7.37 18.20
N TRP A 122 -1.66 7.26 17.07
CA TRP A 122 -1.07 6.74 15.84
C TRP A 122 0.09 7.61 15.38
N ASN A 123 -0.10 8.94 15.41
CA ASN A 123 0.93 9.91 15.08
C ASN A 123 2.14 9.73 16.00
N GLN A 124 1.93 9.56 17.31
CA GLN A 124 3.01 9.33 18.28
C GLN A 124 3.81 8.06 18.01
N ALA A 125 3.14 6.94 17.73
CA ALA A 125 3.78 5.67 17.42
C ALA A 125 4.57 5.68 16.09
N HIS A 126 4.17 6.53 15.15
CA HIS A 126 4.75 6.63 13.80
C HIS A 126 5.49 7.95 13.56
N LYS A 127 5.83 8.67 14.63
CA LYS A 127 6.59 9.94 14.60
C LYS A 127 7.90 9.81 13.85
N GLU A 128 8.58 8.66 13.96
CA GLU A 128 9.87 8.42 13.31
C GLU A 128 9.72 8.26 11.79
N SER A 129 8.69 7.55 11.31
CA SER A 129 8.37 7.46 9.88
C SER A 129 7.94 8.79 9.27
N TYR A 130 7.22 9.63 10.02
CA TYR A 130 6.78 10.94 9.54
C TYR A 130 7.90 12.00 9.57
N TYR A 131 8.79 11.96 10.59
CA TYR A 131 9.95 12.86 10.68
C TYR A 131 11.02 12.53 9.65
N GLU A 132 11.32 11.25 9.39
CA GLU A 132 12.25 10.84 8.34
C GLU A 132 11.72 11.17 6.93
N TYR A 133 10.41 11.00 6.67
CA TYR A 133 9.80 11.47 5.42
C TYR A 133 9.89 13.00 5.26
N ARG A 134 9.64 13.77 6.33
CA ARG A 134 9.76 15.25 6.30
C ARG A 134 11.21 15.71 6.14
N LYS A 135 12.18 14.99 6.71
CA LYS A 135 13.62 15.27 6.60
C LYS A 135 14.17 14.93 5.21
N ALA A 136 13.65 13.88 4.58
CA ALA A 136 13.92 13.56 3.17
C ALA A 136 13.29 14.57 2.19
N GLN A 137 12.16 15.19 2.57
CA GLN A 137 11.42 16.19 1.78
C GLN A 137 11.81 17.65 2.08
N LEU A 138 12.86 17.90 2.87
CA LEU A 138 13.45 19.24 3.08
C LEU A 138 14.76 19.37 2.28
N PRO A 139 14.72 19.56 0.95
CA PRO A 139 15.84 20.15 0.27
C PRO A 139 15.76 21.66 0.53
N ILE A 140 16.66 22.18 1.34
CA ILE A 140 17.40 23.44 1.14
C ILE A 140 18.08 23.75 2.47
N ARG A 141 19.39 23.55 2.52
CA ARG A 141 20.27 24.34 3.37
C ARG A 141 20.10 25.79 2.94
N ILE A 142 19.29 26.57 3.65
CA ILE A 142 19.48 28.03 3.62
C ILE A 142 20.81 28.27 4.33
N ILE A 143 21.68 28.96 3.62
CA ILE A 143 23.07 29.23 3.98
C ILE A 143 23.12 29.86 5.38
N GLY A 144 23.63 29.10 6.36
CA GLY A 144 24.37 29.62 7.52
C GLY A 144 23.64 30.49 8.54
N ILE A 145 22.44 30.13 8.99
CA ILE A 145 21.93 30.67 10.26
C ILE A 145 22.01 29.55 11.29
N ASP A 146 23.08 29.58 12.10
CA ASP A 146 23.26 28.65 13.21
C ASP A 146 22.08 28.76 14.19
N SER A 147 21.69 27.62 14.74
CA SER A 147 20.55 27.39 15.63
C SER A 147 20.59 28.13 16.98
N GLN A 148 21.44 29.14 17.14
CA GLN A 148 21.61 29.91 18.38
C GLN A 148 20.73 31.18 18.44
N PHE A 149 20.06 31.55 17.33
CA PHE A 149 19.26 32.78 17.30
C PHE A 149 17.83 32.63 17.86
N PHE A 150 17.35 31.42 18.14
CA PHE A 150 15.94 31.21 18.54
C PHE A 150 15.69 31.26 20.06
N ASP A 151 16.71 31.49 20.90
CA ASP A 151 16.59 31.48 22.36
C ASP A 151 16.57 32.89 23.02
N GLU A 152 16.57 34.00 22.27
CA GLU A 152 16.42 35.37 22.82
C GLU A 152 15.32 36.21 22.12
N LEU A 153 14.09 35.66 22.06
CA LEU A 153 12.86 36.44 21.87
C LEU A 153 11.77 36.00 22.84
#